data_AF-I1XN90-F1
#
_entry.id   AF-I1XN90-F1
#
_cell.length_a   1.000
_cell.length_b   1.000
_cell.length_c   1.000
_cell.angle_alpha   90.00
_cell.angle_beta   90.00
_cell.angle_gamma   90.00
#
_symmetry.space_group_name_H-M   'P 1'
#
loop_
_entity.id
_entity.type
_entity.pdbx_description
1 polymer ?
#
loop_
_entity_poly.entity_id
_entity_poly.type
_entity_poly.pdbx_seq_one_letter_code
_entity_poly.pdbx_strand_id
1 'polypeptide(L)'
;MNMPAQTNSNQECLTQAKLDEGMGAMNLHESCNVTKADIKTDRVDYAASCSIEGMTTLFEGYATFHGNRLEGKMSSDMNTPLGPMKMNTEYQGERVGDC
;
A
#
# COMPACT_ATOMS: atom_id res chain seq x y z
N MET A 1 7.01 14.87 -17.98
CA MET A 1 5.53 15.00 -17.96
C MET A 1 5.11 15.18 -16.52
N ASN A 2 4.25 16.14 -16.20
CA ASN A 2 3.68 16.28 -14.87
C ASN A 2 2.30 15.61 -14.90
N MET A 3 2.21 14.37 -14.39
CA MET A 3 0.91 13.72 -14.23
C MET A 3 0.21 14.38 -13.03
N PRO A 4 -1.00 14.91 -13.18
CA PRO A 4 -1.69 15.57 -12.08
C PRO A 4 -2.02 14.56 -10.98
N ALA A 5 -1.92 14.97 -9.73
CA ALA A 5 -2.30 14.15 -8.59
C ALA A 5 -3.73 13.63 -8.77
N GLN A 6 -3.91 12.33 -8.58
CA GLN A 6 -5.21 11.67 -8.63
C GLN A 6 -5.64 11.31 -7.21
N THR A 7 -6.91 11.53 -6.89
CA THR A 7 -7.50 11.10 -5.63
C THR A 7 -8.54 10.03 -5.92
N ASN A 8 -8.45 8.89 -5.23
CA ASN A 8 -9.41 7.80 -5.33
C ASN A 8 -9.93 7.48 -3.92
N SER A 9 -11.22 7.20 -3.82
CA SER A 9 -11.89 6.82 -2.57
C SER A 9 -12.63 5.51 -2.80
N ASN A 10 -12.34 4.51 -1.99
CA ASN A 10 -12.96 3.19 -2.07
C ASN A 10 -13.39 2.74 -0.67
N GLN A 11 -14.47 1.96 -0.60
CA GLN A 11 -14.97 1.34 0.62
C GLN A 11 -15.05 -0.17 0.40
N GLU A 12 -14.32 -0.91 1.22
CA GLU A 12 -14.23 -2.37 1.11
C GLU A 12 -14.65 -3.05 2.41
N CYS A 13 -15.25 -4.23 2.27
CA CYS A 13 -15.64 -5.09 3.38
C CYS A 13 -14.52 -6.08 3.68
N LEU A 14 -13.74 -5.82 4.73
CA LEU A 14 -12.62 -6.67 5.14
C LEU A 14 -12.99 -7.52 6.36
N THR A 15 -12.56 -8.78 6.37
CA THR A 15 -12.73 -9.67 7.51
C THR A 15 -11.70 -9.37 8.59
N GLN A 16 -12.02 -9.64 9.87
CA GLN A 16 -11.06 -9.45 10.97
C GLN A 16 -9.78 -10.26 10.76
N ALA A 17 -9.89 -11.50 10.25
CA ALA A 17 -8.72 -12.33 9.92
C ALA A 17 -7.75 -11.64 8.95
N LYS A 18 -8.25 -10.91 7.93
CA LYS A 18 -7.40 -10.13 7.02
C LYS A 18 -6.77 -8.91 7.70
N LEU A 19 -7.45 -8.29 8.65
CA LEU A 19 -6.90 -7.15 9.39
C LEU A 19 -5.81 -7.60 10.37
N ASP A 20 -6.00 -8.76 11.01
CA ASP A 20 -5.05 -9.35 11.98
C ASP A 20 -3.72 -9.78 11.33
N GLU A 21 -3.73 -10.07 10.02
CA GLU A 21 -2.51 -10.30 9.24
C GLU A 21 -1.62 -9.04 9.12
N GLY A 22 -2.13 -7.88 9.56
CA GLY A 22 -1.47 -6.57 9.53
C GLY A 22 -1.36 -5.99 8.12
N MET A 23 -0.87 -6.79 7.17
CA MET A 23 -0.76 -6.46 5.76
C MET A 23 -2.03 -6.73 4.95
N GLY A 24 -2.98 -7.53 5.45
CA GLY A 24 -4.22 -7.80 4.72
C GLY A 24 -5.12 -6.57 4.58
N ALA A 25 -4.91 -5.53 5.41
CA ALA A 25 -5.49 -4.20 5.21
C ALA A 25 -4.92 -3.44 3.99
N MET A 26 -3.72 -3.81 3.54
CA MET A 26 -3.06 -3.15 2.40
C MET A 26 -3.48 -3.74 1.05
N ASN A 27 -4.27 -4.83 1.04
CA ASN A 27 -4.75 -5.53 -0.17
C ASN A 27 -3.69 -5.61 -1.28
N LEU A 28 -2.43 -5.90 -0.90
CA LEU A 28 -1.36 -6.09 -1.87
C LEU A 28 -1.73 -7.27 -2.77
N HIS A 29 -1.62 -7.07 -4.09
CA HIS A 29 -1.97 -8.10 -5.06
C HIS A 29 -1.09 -9.36 -4.83
N GLU A 30 -1.64 -10.55 -5.02
CA GLU A 30 -0.93 -11.83 -4.77
C GLU A 30 0.37 -11.98 -5.60
N SER A 31 0.52 -11.19 -6.67
CA SER A 31 1.73 -11.14 -7.52
C SER A 31 2.86 -10.28 -6.95
N CYS A 32 2.68 -9.69 -5.77
CA CYS A 32 3.67 -8.91 -5.06
C CYS A 32 4.41 -9.76 -4.04
N ASN A 33 5.73 -9.85 -4.17
CA ASN A 33 6.57 -10.52 -3.18
C ASN A 33 7.00 -9.52 -2.09
N VAL A 34 6.56 -9.74 -0.86
CA VAL A 34 6.95 -8.90 0.28
C VAL A 34 8.41 -9.17 0.63
N THR A 35 9.26 -8.15 0.45
CA THR A 35 10.71 -8.21 0.73
C THR A 35 11.05 -7.75 2.15
N LYS A 36 10.18 -6.93 2.75
CA LYS A 36 10.31 -6.46 4.14
C LYS A 36 8.93 -6.24 4.74
N ALA A 37 8.76 -6.67 5.99
CA ALA A 37 7.63 -6.32 6.83
C ALA A 37 8.15 -6.16 8.27
N ASP A 38 8.08 -4.96 8.81
CA ASP A 38 8.40 -4.63 10.20
C ASP A 38 7.11 -4.12 10.85
N ILE A 39 6.50 -4.99 11.64
CA ILE A 39 5.21 -4.76 12.30
C ILE A 39 5.49 -4.32 13.74
N LYS A 40 5.12 -3.08 14.05
CA LYS A 40 5.17 -2.49 15.39
C LYS A 40 3.75 -2.36 15.93
N THR A 41 3.64 -1.94 17.19
CA THR A 41 2.34 -1.82 17.89
C THR A 41 1.34 -0.92 17.17
N ASP A 42 1.81 0.17 16.55
CA ASP A 42 1.00 1.21 15.93
C ASP A 42 1.43 1.52 14.49
N ARG A 43 2.44 0.83 13.96
CA ARG A 43 3.00 1.11 12.63
C ARG A 43 3.47 -0.16 11.93
N VAL A 44 3.24 -0.24 10.64
CA VAL A 44 3.79 -1.27 9.77
C VAL A 44 4.67 -0.60 8.72
N ASP A 45 5.95 -0.93 8.71
CA ASP A 45 6.89 -0.56 7.67
C ASP A 45 7.00 -1.75 6.69
N TYR A 46 6.72 -1.54 5.41
CA TYR A 46 6.69 -2.62 4.42
C TYR A 46 7.46 -2.26 3.15
N ALA A 47 8.00 -3.28 2.50
CA ALA A 47 8.53 -3.18 1.16
C ALA A 47 8.15 -4.43 0.36
N ALA A 48 7.62 -4.24 -0.85
CA ALA A 48 7.20 -5.30 -1.73
C ALA A 48 7.79 -5.10 -3.14
N SER A 49 8.16 -6.19 -3.78
CA SER A 49 8.56 -6.21 -5.18
C SER A 49 7.49 -6.92 -5.98
N CYS A 50 6.82 -6.20 -6.87
CA CYS A 50 5.79 -6.74 -7.74
C CYS A 50 6.31 -6.82 -9.18
N SER A 51 5.93 -7.88 -9.90
CA SER A 51 6.15 -7.97 -11.34
C SER A 51 4.84 -7.69 -12.06
N ILE A 52 4.68 -6.47 -12.56
CA ILE A 52 3.46 -6.00 -13.25
C ILE A 52 3.81 -5.87 -14.73
N GLU A 53 3.14 -6.63 -15.60
CA GLU A 53 3.37 -6.60 -17.06
C GLU A 53 4.85 -6.83 -17.46
N GLY A 54 5.59 -7.63 -16.68
CA GLY A 54 7.01 -7.91 -16.91
C GLY A 54 7.97 -6.82 -16.43
N MET A 55 7.45 -5.75 -15.80
CA MET A 55 8.25 -4.71 -15.16
C MET A 55 8.36 -4.97 -13.66
N THR A 56 9.59 -5.01 -13.15
CA THR A 56 9.84 -5.02 -11.71
C THR A 56 9.51 -3.65 -11.13
N THR A 57 8.54 -3.63 -10.23
CA THR A 57 8.13 -2.45 -9.50
C THR A 57 8.42 -2.66 -8.03
N LEU A 58 9.19 -1.74 -7.45
CA LEU A 58 9.48 -1.74 -6.02
C LEU A 58 8.51 -0.81 -5.33
N PHE A 59 7.84 -1.32 -4.31
CA PHE A 59 6.97 -0.57 -3.42
C PHE A 59 7.61 -0.50 -2.05
N GLU A 60 7.67 0.69 -1.49
CA GLU A 60 8.15 0.94 -0.13
C GLU A 60 7.18 1.88 0.57
N GLY A 61 6.82 1.59 1.81
CA GLY A 61 5.84 2.42 2.49
C GLY A 61 5.72 2.13 3.97
N TYR A 62 4.89 2.93 4.60
CA TYR A 62 4.49 2.71 5.98
C TYR A 62 3.01 3.03 6.16
N ALA A 63 2.36 2.26 7.03
CA ALA A 63 1.02 2.49 7.54
C ALA A 63 1.11 2.74 9.05
N THR A 64 0.41 3.74 9.56
CA THR A 64 0.25 4.01 11.00
C THR A 64 -1.22 3.80 11.36
N PHE A 65 -1.46 3.07 12.44
CA PHE A 65 -2.77 2.69 12.92
C PHE A 65 -3.12 3.51 14.17
N HIS A 66 -4.17 4.32 14.06
CA HIS A 66 -4.72 5.17 15.10
C HIS A 66 -6.07 4.63 15.56
N GLY A 67 -6.08 3.40 16.07
CA GLY A 67 -7.29 2.69 16.48
C GLY A 67 -8.21 2.38 15.30
N ASN A 68 -9.14 3.29 15.00
CA ASN A 68 -10.08 3.15 13.88
C ASN A 68 -9.61 3.84 12.59
N ARG A 69 -8.51 4.60 12.65
CA ARG A 69 -7.96 5.31 11.49
C ARG A 69 -6.63 4.71 11.06
N LEU A 70 -6.34 4.79 9.79
CA LEU A 70 -5.10 4.36 9.17
C LEU A 70 -4.61 5.48 8.27
N GLU A 71 -3.33 5.82 8.39
CA GLU A 71 -2.68 6.79 7.53
C GLU A 71 -1.34 6.24 7.06
N GLY A 72 -0.94 6.57 5.84
CA GLY A 72 0.31 6.06 5.35
C GLY A 72 0.79 6.74 4.09
N LYS A 73 2.05 6.46 3.77
CA LYS A 73 2.68 6.89 2.54
C LYS A 73 3.36 5.70 1.91
N MET A 74 3.23 5.63 0.61
CA MET A 74 3.87 4.63 -0.22
C MET A 74 4.61 5.34 -1.35
N SER A 75 5.81 4.86 -1.64
CA SER A 75 6.55 5.20 -2.84
C SER A 75 6.66 3.95 -3.71
N SER A 76 6.58 4.16 -5.02
CA SER A 76 6.74 3.09 -6.01
C SER A 76 7.77 3.53 -7.03
N ASP A 77 8.80 2.71 -7.21
CA ASP A 77 9.84 2.91 -8.22
C ASP A 77 9.59 1.92 -9.36
N MET A 78 9.30 2.47 -10.54
CA MET A 78 8.94 1.74 -11.76
C MET A 78 9.92 2.06 -12.88
N ASN A 79 10.42 1.03 -13.56
CA ASN A 79 11.18 1.21 -14.80
C ASN A 79 10.24 1.12 -16.00
N THR A 80 9.79 2.27 -16.49
CA THR A 80 8.94 2.34 -17.69
C THR A 80 9.79 2.43 -18.96
N PRO A 81 9.25 2.08 -20.14
CA PRO A 81 9.95 2.29 -21.42
C PRO A 81 10.37 3.75 -21.68
N LEU A 82 9.75 4.72 -20.98
CA LEU A 82 10.07 6.14 -21.07
C LEU A 82 11.18 6.58 -20.08
N GLY A 83 11.61 5.69 -19.18
CA GLY A 83 12.59 5.94 -18.13
C GLY A 83 12.10 5.55 -16.73
N PRO A 84 12.98 5.66 -15.71
CA PRO A 84 12.61 5.42 -14.32
C PRO A 84 11.60 6.48 -13.85
N MET A 85 10.54 6.01 -13.21
CA MET A 85 9.47 6.83 -12.66
C MET A 85 9.31 6.48 -11.18
N LYS A 86 9.31 7.50 -10.31
CA LYS A 86 8.96 7.35 -8.90
C LYS A 86 7.57 7.96 -8.68
N MET A 87 6.66 7.17 -8.12
CA MET A 87 5.32 7.59 -7.75
C MET A 87 5.23 7.65 -6.23
N ASN A 88 4.67 8.73 -5.69
CA ASN A 88 4.39 8.87 -4.27
C ASN A 88 2.88 8.91 -4.07
N THR A 89 2.38 8.07 -3.19
CA THR A 89 0.96 7.94 -2.86
C THR A 89 0.80 8.14 -1.36
N GLU A 90 -0.11 9.02 -0.98
CA GLU A 90 -0.57 9.16 0.40
C GLU A 90 -1.95 8.53 0.50
N TYR A 91 -2.19 7.73 1.54
CA TYR A 91 -3.47 7.07 1.74
C TYR A 91 -3.95 7.27 3.17
N GLN A 92 -5.27 7.36 3.31
CA GLN A 92 -5.98 7.46 4.57
C GLN A 92 -7.17 6.50 4.52
N GLY A 93 -7.42 5.80 5.62
CA GLY A 93 -8.53 4.88 5.78
C GLY A 93 -9.15 5.05 7.17
N GLU A 94 -10.44 4.78 7.27
CA GLU A 94 -11.17 4.81 8.54
C GLU A 94 -12.17 3.65 8.58
N ARG A 95 -12.29 2.99 9.73
CA ARG A 95 -13.31 1.97 9.98
C ARG A 95 -14.67 2.66 10.10
N VAL A 96 -15.48 2.58 9.05
CA VAL A 96 -16.80 3.23 8.98
C VAL A 96 -17.94 2.42 9.62
N GLY A 97 -17.70 1.16 10.00
CA GLY A 97 -18.70 0.31 10.64
C GLY A 97 -18.61 -1.15 10.20
N ASP A 98 -19.68 -1.90 10.45
CA ASP A 98 -19.84 -3.26 9.94
C ASP A 98 -20.28 -3.24 8.47
N CYS A 99 -19.86 -4.25 7.72
CA CYS A 99 -20.26 -4.53 6.33
C CYS A 99 -21.76 -4.83 6.23
#